data_AF-A0AAW8KVV7-F1
#
_entry.id   AF-A0AAW8KVV7-F1
#
_cell.length_a   1.000
_cell.length_b   1.000
_cell.length_c   1.000
_cell.angle_alpha   90.00
_cell.angle_beta   90.00
_cell.angle_gamma   90.00
#
_symmetry.space_group_name_H-M   'P 1'
#
loop_
_entity.id
_entity.type
_entity.pdbx_description
1 polymer ?
#
loop_
_entity_poly.entity_id
_entity_poly.type
_entity_poly.pdbx_seq_one_letter_code
_entity_poly.pdbx_strand_id
1 'polypeptide(L)'
;TSSDILHNFVTMVMGLIIGILVAIHGFHRRTPQPVFKSLLIQRIQKLSISFKNVVFAQIKISAINTLLFILFAFILLPLWGVHLPFAKTLTILTFMFGLIPILGNLLSNTLTFIAALTISLGLAGAALLYLVLVHKLEYFINAKIIGHKINANAWEILLAMLVFESIFGLGGLIAAPIFYAYLKLELKDAGLI
;
A
#
# COMPACT_ATOMS: atom_id res chain seq x y z
N THR A 1 -18.89 -5.07 -16.76
CA THR A 1 -18.74 -6.44 -17.30
C THR A 1 -17.27 -6.83 -17.18
N SER A 2 -16.88 -8.10 -17.11
CA SER A 2 -15.50 -8.53 -16.74
C SER A 2 -14.36 -7.87 -17.55
N SER A 3 -14.64 -7.35 -18.76
CA SER A 3 -13.71 -6.52 -19.54
C SER A 3 -13.34 -5.20 -18.86
N ASP A 4 -14.28 -4.55 -18.16
CA ASP A 4 -14.07 -3.25 -17.51
C ASP A 4 -13.16 -3.42 -16.28
N ILE A 5 -13.29 -4.54 -15.57
CA ILE A 5 -12.44 -4.88 -14.42
C ILE A 5 -11.01 -5.10 -14.90
N LEU A 6 -10.83 -5.84 -15.99
CA LEU A 6 -9.51 -6.08 -16.57
C LEU A 6 -8.89 -4.79 -17.11
N HIS A 7 -9.66 -3.98 -17.82
CA HIS A 7 -9.20 -2.70 -18.33
C HIS A 7 -8.77 -1.76 -17.19
N ASN A 8 -9.57 -1.65 -16.13
CA ASN A 8 -9.25 -0.85 -14.95
C ASN A 8 -7.99 -1.35 -14.25
N PHE A 9 -7.82 -2.67 -14.12
CA PHE A 9 -6.62 -3.28 -13.54
C PHE A 9 -5.37 -2.97 -14.37
N VAL A 10 -5.44 -3.10 -15.70
CA VAL A 10 -4.31 -2.80 -16.59
C VAL A 10 -3.95 -1.31 -16.53
N THR A 11 -4.94 -0.42 -16.60
CA THR A 11 -4.73 1.03 -16.53
C THR A 11 -4.15 1.43 -15.17
N MET A 12 -4.58 0.79 -14.08
CA MET A 12 -4.02 0.95 -12.75
C MET A 12 -2.54 0.56 -12.69
N VAL A 13 -2.18 -0.62 -13.22
CA VAL A 13 -0.79 -1.09 -13.27
C VAL A 13 0.07 -0.14 -14.11
N MET A 14 -0.43 0.31 -15.26
CA MET A 14 0.25 1.28 -16.12
C MET A 14 0.47 2.63 -15.39
N GLY A 15 -0.54 3.12 -14.67
CA GLY A 15 -0.43 4.34 -13.87
C GLY A 15 0.64 4.23 -12.77
N LEU A 16 0.73 3.07 -12.10
CA LEU A 16 1.76 2.78 -11.11
C LEU A 16 3.16 2.80 -11.74
N ILE A 17 3.34 2.12 -12.88
CA ILE A 17 4.62 2.07 -13.60
C ILE A 17 5.05 3.47 -14.04
N ILE A 18 4.14 4.24 -14.65
CA ILE A 18 4.41 5.62 -15.07
C ILE A 18 4.77 6.49 -13.85
N GLY A 19 4.05 6.35 -12.75
CA GLY A 19 4.34 7.06 -11.49
C GLY A 19 5.74 6.75 -10.96
N ILE A 20 6.17 5.49 -10.99
CA ILE A 20 7.54 5.08 -10.62
C ILE A 20 8.58 5.70 -11.55
N LEU A 21 8.36 5.62 -12.87
CA LEU A 21 9.30 6.18 -13.86
C LEU A 21 9.46 7.69 -13.68
N VAL A 22 8.36 8.43 -13.47
CA VAL A 22 8.40 9.87 -13.18
C VAL A 22 9.07 10.14 -11.83
N ALA A 23 8.85 9.29 -10.83
CA ALA A 23 9.46 9.43 -9.51
C ALA A 23 10.99 9.24 -9.52
N ILE A 24 11.49 8.41 -10.44
CA ILE A 24 12.92 8.15 -10.64
C ILE A 24 13.55 9.20 -11.57
N HIS A 25 12.77 9.79 -12.49
CA HIS A 25 13.27 10.77 -13.44
C HIS A 25 13.74 12.05 -12.72
N GLY A 26 15.05 12.16 -12.50
CA GLY A 26 15.66 13.36 -11.92
C GLY A 26 15.54 14.53 -12.90
N PHE A 27 14.63 15.48 -12.62
CA PHE A 27 14.50 16.72 -13.39
C PHE A 27 15.76 17.59 -13.19
N HIS A 28 16.76 17.41 -14.05
CA HIS A 28 17.99 18.20 -14.04
C HIS A 28 17.73 19.62 -14.58
N ARG A 29 18.05 20.63 -13.77
CA ARG A 29 17.98 22.05 -14.16
C ARG A 29 19.19 22.41 -15.02
N ARG A 30 19.02 22.63 -16.33
CA ARG A 30 20.11 23.09 -17.21
C ARG A 30 19.87 24.42 -17.92
N THR A 31 18.69 25.04 -17.85
CA THR A 31 18.40 26.32 -18.54
C THR A 31 17.41 27.20 -17.77
N PRO A 32 17.43 28.54 -17.96
CA PRO A 32 16.37 29.42 -17.44
C PRO A 32 15.03 28.98 -18.03
N GLN A 33 14.05 28.67 -17.18
CA GLN A 33 12.74 28.20 -17.61
C GLN A 33 11.68 29.27 -17.40
N PRO A 34 10.64 29.33 -18.25
CA PRO A 34 9.48 30.19 -18.04
C PRO A 34 8.84 29.94 -16.67
N VAL A 35 8.29 30.98 -16.04
CA VAL A 35 7.68 30.93 -14.70
C VAL A 35 6.60 29.84 -14.61
N PHE A 36 5.76 29.70 -15.63
CA PHE A 36 4.74 28.64 -15.66
C PHE A 36 5.36 27.23 -15.63
N LYS A 37 6.44 27.02 -16.38
CA LYS A 37 7.12 25.73 -16.48
C LYS A 37 7.82 25.37 -15.17
N SER A 38 8.46 26.34 -14.50
CA SER A 38 9.11 26.10 -13.21
C SER A 38 8.10 25.72 -12.11
N LEU A 39 6.94 26.38 -12.08
CA LEU A 39 5.85 26.04 -11.15
C LEU A 39 5.25 24.66 -11.43
N LEU A 40 5.00 24.29 -12.70
CA LEU A 40 4.53 22.95 -13.04
C LEU A 40 5.53 21.86 -12.64
N ILE A 41 6.81 22.07 -12.90
CA ILE A 41 7.86 21.12 -12.50
C ILE A 41 7.88 20.96 -10.98
N GLN A 42 7.72 22.04 -10.23
CA GLN A 42 7.66 21.98 -8.76
C GLN A 42 6.49 21.11 -8.26
N ARG A 43 5.30 21.25 -8.86
CA ARG A 43 4.13 20.41 -8.52
C ARG A 43 4.36 18.94 -8.86
N ILE A 44 4.90 18.65 -10.05
CA ILE A 44 5.25 17.29 -10.46
C ILE A 44 6.30 16.69 -9.52
N GLN A 45 7.28 17.47 -9.08
CA GLN A 45 8.29 17.04 -8.10
C GLN A 45 7.65 16.69 -6.75
N LYS A 46 6.72 17.51 -6.24
CA LYS A 46 6.00 17.21 -4.99
C LYS A 46 5.15 15.94 -5.12
N LEU A 47 4.46 15.76 -6.24
CA LEU A 47 3.69 14.54 -6.51
C LEU A 47 4.60 13.30 -6.55
N SER A 48 5.73 13.42 -7.25
CA SER A 48 6.78 12.38 -7.32
C SER A 48 7.32 12.03 -5.93
N ILE A 49 7.63 13.02 -5.08
CA ILE A 49 8.08 12.80 -3.70
C ILE A 49 7.01 12.09 -2.88
N SER A 50 5.74 12.48 -3.02
CA SER A 50 4.61 11.88 -2.31
C SER A 50 4.43 10.42 -2.72
N PHE A 51 4.42 10.16 -4.02
CA PHE A 51 4.36 8.82 -4.61
C PHE A 51 5.51 7.95 -4.08
N LYS A 52 6.75 8.46 -4.17
CA LYS A 52 7.95 7.78 -3.69
C LYS A 52 7.82 7.41 -2.21
N ASN A 53 7.42 8.36 -1.37
CA ASN A 53 7.27 8.13 0.07
C ASN A 53 6.23 7.02 0.37
N VAL A 54 5.09 7.04 -0.32
CA VAL A 54 4.03 6.03 -0.15
C VAL A 54 4.52 4.66 -0.61
N VAL A 55 5.09 4.54 -1.82
CA VAL A 55 5.59 3.27 -2.36
C VAL A 55 6.70 2.67 -1.50
N PHE A 56 7.67 3.48 -1.06
CA PHE A 56 8.75 3.00 -0.18
C PHE A 56 8.25 2.58 1.20
N ALA A 57 7.25 3.29 1.75
CA ALA A 57 6.59 2.85 2.97
C ALA A 57 5.92 1.49 2.75
N GLN A 58 5.16 1.34 1.66
CA GLN A 58 4.43 0.12 1.34
C GLN A 58 5.35 -1.09 1.11
N ILE A 59 6.49 -0.90 0.43
CA ILE A 59 7.50 -1.95 0.26
C ILE A 59 8.02 -2.44 1.63
N LYS A 60 8.33 -1.51 2.55
CA LYS A 60 8.80 -1.87 3.90
C LYS A 60 7.73 -2.61 4.69
N ILE A 61 6.49 -2.13 4.65
CA ILE A 61 5.35 -2.74 5.35
C ILE A 61 5.08 -4.15 4.80
N SER A 62 4.99 -4.27 3.47
CA SER A 62 4.75 -5.56 2.80
C SER A 62 5.86 -6.57 3.11
N ALA A 63 7.13 -6.13 3.12
CA ALA A 63 8.26 -7.00 3.48
C ALA A 63 8.13 -7.52 4.93
N ILE A 64 7.77 -6.66 5.87
CA ILE A 64 7.56 -7.08 7.27
C ILE A 64 6.36 -8.03 7.39
N ASN A 65 5.23 -7.72 6.75
CA ASN A 65 4.05 -8.59 6.75
C ASN A 65 4.36 -9.97 6.15
N THR A 66 5.12 -10.00 5.06
CA THR A 66 5.57 -11.23 4.43
C THR A 66 6.49 -12.02 5.35
N LEU A 67 7.42 -11.35 6.03
CA LEU A 67 8.31 -12.00 6.98
C LEU A 67 7.53 -12.60 8.16
N LEU A 68 6.57 -11.85 8.72
CA LEU A 68 5.69 -12.35 9.78
C LEU A 68 4.86 -13.54 9.31
N PHE A 69 4.38 -13.52 8.06
CA PHE A 69 3.69 -14.64 7.46
C PHE A 69 4.59 -15.85 7.30
N ILE A 70 5.85 -15.66 6.90
CA ILE A 70 6.83 -16.75 6.81
C ILE A 70 7.05 -17.37 8.19
N LEU A 71 7.26 -16.54 9.22
CA LEU A 71 7.41 -17.03 10.60
C LEU A 71 6.17 -17.81 11.06
N PHE A 72 4.96 -17.33 10.72
CA PHE A 72 3.73 -18.03 11.04
C PHE A 72 3.60 -19.36 10.30
N ALA A 73 3.68 -19.34 8.97
CA ALA A 73 3.37 -20.48 8.13
C ALA A 73 4.46 -21.56 8.10
N PHE A 74 5.74 -21.19 8.25
CA PHE A 74 6.87 -22.11 8.13
C PHE A 74 7.63 -22.39 9.43
N ILE A 75 7.34 -21.65 10.51
CA ILE A 75 7.97 -21.92 11.82
C ILE A 75 6.90 -22.25 12.86
N LEU A 76 5.96 -21.34 13.14
CA LEU A 76 4.95 -21.56 14.18
C LEU A 76 4.04 -22.75 13.87
N LEU A 77 3.45 -22.82 12.67
CA LEU A 77 2.56 -23.94 12.32
C LEU A 77 3.28 -25.30 12.27
N PRO A 78 4.47 -25.43 11.66
CA PRO A 78 5.19 -26.70 11.66
C PRO A 78 5.65 -27.18 13.05
N LEU A 79 5.89 -26.28 14.01
CA LEU A 79 6.15 -26.66 15.40
C LEU A 79 4.98 -27.41 16.04
N TRP A 80 3.76 -27.17 15.57
CA TRP A 80 2.56 -27.92 15.96
C TRP A 80 2.17 -29.01 14.94
N GLY A 81 3.07 -29.35 14.01
CA GLY A 81 2.85 -30.40 13.00
C GLY A 81 1.89 -30.02 11.87
N VAL A 82 1.48 -28.74 11.78
CA VAL A 82 0.52 -28.26 10.78
C VAL A 82 1.24 -27.57 9.64
N HIS A 83 0.83 -27.89 8.41
CA HIS A 83 1.36 -27.25 7.20
C HIS A 83 0.23 -26.58 6.44
N LEU A 84 0.34 -25.26 6.24
CA LEU A 84 -0.68 -24.50 5.52
C LEU A 84 -0.66 -24.86 4.02
N PRO A 85 -1.81 -25.15 3.37
CA PRO A 85 -1.85 -25.41 1.95
C PRO A 85 -1.40 -24.17 1.18
N PHE A 86 -0.62 -24.39 0.12
CA PHE A 86 -0.09 -23.32 -0.73
C PHE A 86 0.71 -22.25 0.03
N ALA A 87 1.30 -22.54 1.20
CA ALA A 87 2.05 -21.58 2.01
C ALA A 87 3.09 -20.78 1.20
N LYS A 88 3.80 -21.42 0.27
CA LYS A 88 4.77 -20.75 -0.62
C LYS A 88 4.09 -19.74 -1.54
N THR A 89 2.98 -20.12 -2.17
CA THR A 89 2.18 -19.24 -3.02
C THR A 89 1.59 -18.09 -2.22
N LEU A 90 1.03 -18.37 -1.05
CA LEU A 90 0.47 -17.36 -0.14
C LEU A 90 1.54 -16.37 0.33
N THR A 91 2.79 -16.81 0.52
CA THR A 91 3.91 -15.93 0.83
C THR A 91 4.16 -14.92 -0.29
N ILE A 92 4.23 -15.41 -1.53
CA ILE A 92 4.42 -14.56 -2.71
C ILE A 92 3.25 -13.59 -2.84
N LEU A 93 2.01 -14.09 -2.71
CA LEU A 93 0.81 -13.26 -2.78
C LEU A 93 0.75 -12.24 -1.64
N THR A 94 1.19 -12.59 -0.43
CA THR A 94 1.26 -11.66 0.71
C THR A 94 2.17 -10.49 0.38
N PHE A 95 3.33 -10.75 -0.23
CA PHE A 95 4.23 -9.70 -0.65
C PHE A 95 3.64 -8.86 -1.80
N MET A 96 3.13 -9.52 -2.84
CA MET A 96 2.61 -8.83 -4.03
C MET A 96 1.37 -7.99 -3.71
N PHE A 97 0.40 -8.56 -3.00
CA PHE A 97 -0.78 -7.84 -2.57
C PHE A 97 -0.43 -6.81 -1.53
N GLY A 98 0.51 -7.05 -0.62
CA GLY A 98 0.97 -6.05 0.35
C GLY A 98 1.48 -4.75 -0.29
N LEU A 99 1.81 -4.72 -1.58
CA LEU A 99 2.14 -3.49 -2.32
C LEU A 99 0.92 -2.64 -2.72
N ILE A 100 -0.28 -3.22 -2.72
CA ILE A 100 -1.54 -2.52 -2.98
C ILE A 100 -2.04 -1.95 -1.65
N PRO A 101 -2.12 -0.61 -1.49
CA PRO A 101 -2.56 0.01 -0.25
C PRO A 101 -3.92 -0.52 0.20
N ILE A 102 -3.98 -0.98 1.46
CA ILE A 102 -5.18 -1.49 2.16
C ILE A 102 -5.81 -2.75 1.56
N LEU A 103 -6.29 -2.66 0.31
CA LEU A 103 -6.98 -3.74 -0.40
C LEU A 103 -6.11 -5.00 -0.46
N GLY A 104 -4.81 -4.81 -0.64
CA GLY A 104 -3.83 -5.87 -0.67
C GLY A 104 -3.78 -6.71 0.61
N ASN A 105 -3.70 -6.04 1.76
CA ASN A 105 -3.69 -6.70 3.06
C ASN A 105 -5.02 -7.42 3.32
N LEU A 106 -6.16 -6.82 2.96
CA LEU A 106 -7.47 -7.48 3.08
C LEU A 106 -7.53 -8.77 2.26
N LEU A 107 -7.10 -8.74 1.00
CA LEU A 107 -7.05 -9.92 0.13
C LEU A 107 -6.11 -10.99 0.69
N SER A 108 -4.88 -10.61 1.07
CA SER A 108 -3.89 -11.54 1.62
C SER A 108 -4.36 -12.21 2.91
N ASN A 109 -4.96 -11.43 3.81
CA ASN A 109 -5.47 -11.92 5.09
C ASN A 109 -6.65 -12.86 4.88
N THR A 110 -7.54 -12.53 3.94
CA THR A 110 -8.67 -13.38 3.55
C THR A 110 -8.19 -14.72 3.00
N LEU A 111 -7.21 -14.71 2.08
CA LEU A 111 -6.65 -15.94 1.53
C LEU A 111 -5.97 -16.80 2.60
N THR A 112 -5.23 -16.18 3.52
CA THR A 112 -4.62 -16.86 4.66
C THR A 112 -5.67 -17.53 5.54
N PHE A 113 -6.74 -16.81 5.86
CA PHE A 113 -7.84 -17.33 6.68
C PHE A 113 -8.57 -18.49 5.99
N ILE A 114 -8.88 -18.36 4.70
CA ILE A 114 -9.49 -19.43 3.91
C ILE A 114 -8.58 -20.67 3.88
N ALA A 115 -7.27 -20.49 3.66
CA ALA A 115 -6.30 -21.59 3.66
C ALA A 115 -6.20 -22.29 5.02
N ALA A 116 -6.39 -21.58 6.11
CA ALA A 116 -6.44 -22.17 7.45
C ALA A 116 -7.78 -22.91 7.70
N LEU A 117 -8.90 -22.33 7.25
CA LEU A 117 -10.23 -22.93 7.33
C LEU A 117 -10.34 -24.27 6.61
N THR A 118 -9.62 -24.46 5.50
CA THR A 118 -9.65 -25.73 4.76
C THR A 118 -9.03 -26.89 5.53
N ILE A 119 -8.22 -26.61 6.56
CA ILE A 119 -7.65 -27.64 7.45
C ILE A 119 -8.55 -27.87 8.66
N SER A 120 -8.87 -26.82 9.43
CA SER A 120 -9.75 -26.93 10.58
C SER A 120 -10.23 -25.57 11.09
N LEU A 121 -11.35 -25.56 11.83
CA LEU A 121 -11.86 -24.36 12.48
C LEU A 121 -10.90 -23.84 13.57
N GLY A 122 -10.21 -24.73 14.28
CA GLY A 122 -9.22 -24.35 15.30
C GLY A 122 -8.02 -23.62 14.68
N LEU A 123 -7.51 -24.12 13.54
CA LEU A 123 -6.43 -23.46 12.81
C LEU A 123 -6.88 -22.10 12.24
N ALA A 124 -8.11 -22.00 11.75
CA ALA A 124 -8.68 -20.74 11.30
C ALA A 124 -8.77 -19.72 12.45
N GLY A 125 -9.16 -20.16 13.66
CA GLY A 125 -9.12 -19.33 14.85
C GLY A 125 -7.71 -18.85 15.20
N ALA A 126 -6.72 -19.74 15.13
CA ALA A 126 -5.31 -19.38 15.32
C ALA A 126 -4.81 -18.40 14.25
N ALA A 127 -5.22 -18.59 12.99
CA ALA A 127 -4.91 -17.67 11.90
C ALA A 127 -5.56 -16.29 12.12
N LEU A 128 -6.82 -16.21 12.57
CA LEU A 128 -7.44 -14.93 12.93
C LEU A 128 -6.69 -14.22 14.06
N LEU A 129 -6.30 -14.95 15.10
CA LEU A 129 -5.51 -14.39 16.19
C LEU A 129 -4.18 -13.84 15.67
N TYR A 130 -3.47 -14.61 14.84
CA TYR A 130 -2.27 -14.16 14.15
C TYR A 130 -2.54 -12.89 13.30
N LEU A 131 -3.60 -12.86 12.50
CA LEU A 131 -3.94 -11.73 11.63
C LEU A 131 -4.25 -10.46 12.43
N VAL A 132 -4.96 -10.58 13.55
CA VAL A 132 -5.23 -9.44 14.45
C VAL A 132 -3.93 -8.91 15.06
N LEU A 133 -3.04 -9.81 15.50
CA LEU A 133 -1.75 -9.42 16.07
C LEU A 133 -0.86 -8.72 15.04
N VAL A 134 -0.72 -9.29 13.84
CA VAL A 134 0.07 -8.70 12.76
C VAL A 134 -0.50 -7.36 12.32
N HIS A 135 -1.82 -7.24 12.16
CA HIS A 135 -2.44 -5.97 11.79
C HIS A 135 -2.19 -4.87 12.84
N LYS A 136 -2.22 -5.23 14.13
CA LYS A 136 -1.89 -4.29 15.21
C LYS A 136 -0.41 -3.92 15.22
N LEU A 137 0.49 -4.88 14.99
CA LEU A 137 1.92 -4.62 14.82
C LEU A 137 2.18 -3.70 13.63
N GLU A 138 1.51 -3.93 12.50
CA GLU A 138 1.56 -3.08 11.32
C GLU A 138 1.16 -1.64 11.66
N TYR A 139 0.09 -1.44 12.44
CA TYR A 139 -0.31 -0.11 12.89
C TYR A 139 0.82 0.61 13.67
N PHE A 140 1.48 -0.09 14.60
CA PHE A 140 2.62 0.48 15.33
C PHE A 140 3.83 0.74 14.43
N ILE A 141 4.11 -0.17 13.50
CA ILE A 141 5.19 -0.04 12.52
C ILE A 141 4.90 1.15 11.59
N ASN A 142 3.66 1.35 11.16
CA ASN A 142 3.24 2.48 10.34
C ASN A 142 3.47 3.79 11.08
N ALA A 143 3.11 3.85 12.37
CA ALA A 143 3.43 5.01 13.21
C ALA A 143 4.95 5.27 13.28
N LYS A 144 5.77 4.22 13.38
CA LYS A 144 7.24 4.36 13.44
C LYS A 144 7.90 4.70 12.10
N ILE A 145 7.41 4.16 10.98
CA ILE A 145 7.98 4.35 9.63
C ILE A 145 7.48 5.64 8.98
N ILE A 146 6.19 5.98 9.14
CA ILE A 146 5.51 7.11 8.47
C ILE A 146 5.36 8.33 9.39
N GLY A 147 5.33 8.13 10.71
CA GLY A 147 4.98 9.16 11.71
C GLY A 147 5.85 10.43 11.70
N HIS A 148 7.01 10.42 11.04
CA HIS A 148 7.86 11.60 10.97
C HIS A 148 7.65 12.53 9.77
N LYS A 149 6.83 12.15 8.77
CA LYS A 149 6.80 12.90 7.49
C LYS A 149 5.48 13.55 7.09
N ILE A 150 4.31 13.05 7.51
CA ILE A 150 3.02 13.50 6.93
C ILE A 150 1.94 13.85 7.98
N ASN A 151 2.07 13.46 9.27
CA ASN A 151 1.10 13.78 10.33
C ASN A 151 -0.37 13.63 9.89
N ALA A 152 -0.68 12.54 9.19
CA ALA A 152 -2.01 12.24 8.70
C ALA A 152 -2.75 11.38 9.72
N ASN A 153 -3.92 11.82 10.15
CA ASN A 153 -4.81 11.01 10.96
C ASN A 153 -5.43 9.91 10.09
N ALA A 154 -5.71 8.74 10.69
CA ALA A 154 -6.29 7.62 9.97
C ALA A 154 -7.62 7.97 9.28
N TRP A 155 -8.47 8.78 9.92
CA TRP A 155 -9.76 9.19 9.35
C TRP A 155 -9.62 10.07 8.10
N GLU A 156 -8.57 10.90 8.01
CA GLU A 156 -8.34 11.76 6.84
C GLU A 156 -8.03 10.92 5.59
N ILE A 157 -7.21 9.87 5.78
CA ILE A 157 -6.84 8.93 4.72
C ILE A 157 -8.06 8.10 4.29
N LEU A 158 -8.86 7.61 5.24
CA LEU A 158 -10.08 6.86 4.95
C LEU A 158 -11.11 7.70 4.19
N LEU A 159 -11.27 8.97 4.56
CA LEU A 159 -12.16 9.89 3.86
C LEU A 159 -11.65 10.18 2.45
N ALA A 160 -10.34 10.42 2.29
CA ALA A 160 -9.72 10.57 0.97
C ALA A 160 -9.96 9.33 0.09
N MET A 161 -9.89 8.13 0.66
CA MET A 161 -10.16 6.88 -0.05
C MET A 161 -11.59 6.78 -0.52
N LEU A 162 -12.57 7.10 0.32
CA LEU A 162 -13.98 7.06 -0.05
C LEU A 162 -14.28 8.06 -1.19
N VAL A 163 -13.74 9.27 -1.09
CA VAL A 163 -13.87 10.29 -2.15
C VAL A 163 -13.24 9.81 -3.45
N PHE A 164 -12.00 9.34 -3.42
CA PHE A 164 -11.32 8.89 -4.63
C PHE A 164 -11.94 7.62 -5.21
N GLU A 165 -12.42 6.69 -4.38
CA GLU A 165 -13.16 5.52 -4.82
C GLU A 165 -14.44 5.94 -5.55
N SER A 166 -15.17 6.94 -5.05
CA SER A 166 -16.38 7.43 -5.71
C SER A 166 -16.10 8.09 -7.07
N ILE A 167 -14.92 8.70 -7.26
CA ILE A 167 -14.54 9.40 -8.50
C ILE A 167 -13.87 8.46 -9.51
N PHE A 168 -13.00 7.55 -9.05
CA PHE A 168 -12.09 6.76 -9.88
C PHE A 168 -12.27 5.24 -9.73
N GLY A 169 -13.26 4.79 -8.94
CA GLY A 169 -13.48 3.38 -8.62
C GLY A 169 -12.31 2.79 -7.82
N LEU A 170 -12.03 1.50 -8.02
CA LEU A 170 -10.95 0.78 -7.33
C LEU A 170 -9.57 1.44 -7.49
N GLY A 171 -9.31 2.08 -8.63
CA GLY A 171 -8.06 2.84 -8.85
C GLY A 171 -7.90 4.02 -7.90
N GLY A 172 -9.03 4.58 -7.44
CA GLY A 172 -9.10 5.65 -6.46
C GLY A 172 -8.51 5.26 -5.10
N LEU A 173 -8.70 4.02 -4.66
CA LEU A 173 -8.18 3.54 -3.36
C LEU A 173 -6.64 3.57 -3.30
N ILE A 174 -5.97 3.37 -4.45
CA ILE A 174 -4.50 3.41 -4.56
C ILE A 174 -4.00 4.83 -4.74
N ALA A 175 -4.75 5.63 -5.51
CA ALA A 175 -4.45 7.03 -5.75
C ALA A 175 -4.58 7.86 -4.46
N ALA A 176 -5.58 7.56 -3.61
CA ALA A 176 -5.96 8.37 -2.46
C ALA A 176 -4.81 8.70 -1.50
N PRO A 177 -4.01 7.73 -0.98
CA PRO A 177 -2.87 8.05 -0.12
C PRO A 177 -1.86 9.00 -0.76
N ILE A 178 -1.64 8.84 -2.07
CA ILE A 178 -0.62 9.57 -2.84
C ILE A 178 -1.08 11.01 -3.05
N PHE A 179 -2.30 11.20 -3.53
CA PHE A 179 -2.87 12.54 -3.73
C PHE A 179 -3.14 13.25 -2.42
N TYR A 180 -3.58 12.54 -1.39
CA TYR A 180 -3.73 13.12 -0.05
C TYR A 180 -2.39 13.63 0.50
N ALA A 181 -1.33 12.82 0.42
CA ALA A 181 0.02 13.23 0.82
C ALA A 181 0.53 14.45 0.02
N TYR A 182 0.29 14.45 -1.29
CA TYR A 182 0.65 15.57 -2.17
C TYR A 182 -0.10 16.86 -1.80
N LEU A 183 -1.42 16.80 -1.62
CA LEU A 183 -2.24 17.96 -1.24
C LEU A 183 -1.80 18.50 0.13
N LYS A 184 -1.53 17.61 1.10
CA LYS A 184 -1.06 18.03 2.43
C LYS A 184 0.30 18.73 2.36
N LEU A 185 1.20 18.28 1.50
CA LEU A 185 2.48 18.96 1.25
C LEU A 185 2.28 20.35 0.61
N GLU A 186 1.37 20.47 -0.34
CA GLU A 186 1.05 21.78 -0.96
C GLU A 186 0.44 22.76 0.04
N LEU A 187 -0.50 22.32 0.88
CA LEU A 187 -1.12 23.14 1.92
C LEU A 187 -0.11 23.60 2.97
N LYS A 188 0.79 22.70 3.39
CA LYS A 188 1.86 23.00 4.34
C LYS A 188 2.84 24.02 3.78
N ASP A 189 3.28 23.86 2.53
CA ASP A 189 4.18 24.82 1.88
C ASP A 189 3.52 26.18 1.66
N ALA A 190 2.19 26.23 1.53
CA ALA A 190 1.41 27.46 1.46
C ALA A 190 1.11 28.09 2.84
N GLY A 191 1.51 27.44 3.95
CA GLY A 191 1.24 27.92 5.32
C GLY A 191 -0.22 27.84 5.73
N LEU A 192 -1.02 26.98 5.09
CA LEU A 192 -2.44 26.82 5.37
C LEU A 192 -2.73 25.79 6.47
N ILE A 193 -1.74 24.97 6.84
CA ILE A 193 -1.77 23.95 7.91
C ILE A 193 -0.40 23.77 8.57
#